data_AF-A0A7W7Q3W6-F1
#
_entry.id   AF-A0A7W7Q3W6-F1
#
_cell.length_a   1.000
_cell.length_b   1.000
_cell.length_c   1.000
_cell.angle_alpha   90.00
_cell.angle_beta   90.00
_cell.angle_gamma   90.00
#
_symmetry.space_group_name_H-M   'P 1'
#
loop_
_entity.id
_entity.type
_entity.pdbx_description
1 polymer ?
#
loop_
_entity_poly.entity_id
_entity_poly.type
_entity_poly.pdbx_seq_one_letter_code
_entity_poly.pdbx_strand_id
1 'polypeptide(L)'
;MADGVDVDGGGIDMYPDAAAAAVAALAATAANFRQAWLAELGKINGLDSQLGKGPMGRDFAPQYNNVIRQIVEALDELGRRIEERVTFGNFAVAEYRKADDDNAQRFDSV
;
A
#
# COMPACT_ATOMS: atom_id res chain seq x y z
N MET A 1 6.49 -24.92 -9.63
CA MET A 1 5.50 -24.98 -10.71
C MET A 1 4.45 -23.95 -10.33
N ALA A 2 4.10 -23.05 -11.25
CA ALA A 2 3.13 -22.00 -10.97
C ALA A 2 1.76 -22.55 -11.38
N ASP A 3 0.94 -22.89 -10.40
CA ASP A 3 -0.38 -23.47 -10.63
C ASP A 3 -1.33 -22.33 -11.00
N GLY A 4 -1.58 -22.18 -12.30
CA GLY A 4 -2.71 -21.41 -12.82
C GLY A 4 -3.66 -22.34 -13.55
N VAL A 5 -4.95 -22.09 -13.37
CA VAL A 5 -6.06 -22.87 -13.93
C VAL A 5 -6.70 -22.10 -15.09
N ASP A 6 -7.25 -22.85 -16.05
CA ASP A 6 -7.45 -22.55 -17.48
C ASP A 6 -8.69 -21.71 -17.86
N VAL A 7 -8.50 -20.81 -18.84
CA VAL A 7 -9.35 -19.65 -19.21
C VAL A 7 -10.28 -19.89 -20.39
N ASP A 8 -10.08 -20.95 -21.18
CA ASP A 8 -10.80 -21.08 -22.45
C ASP A 8 -11.98 -22.05 -22.42
N GLY A 9 -12.43 -22.47 -21.23
CA GLY A 9 -13.80 -23.00 -21.12
C GLY A 9 -14.25 -23.70 -19.84
N GLY A 10 -13.56 -23.61 -18.71
CA GLY A 10 -13.99 -24.34 -17.50
C GLY A 10 -13.65 -23.77 -16.11
N GLY A 11 -12.73 -22.80 -15.98
CA GLY A 11 -12.22 -22.34 -14.68
C GLY A 11 -11.86 -20.86 -14.62
N ILE A 12 -11.49 -20.38 -13.43
CA ILE A 12 -11.11 -18.97 -13.16
C ILE A 12 -9.57 -18.83 -13.30
N ASP A 13 -9.10 -17.72 -13.89
CA ASP A 13 -7.73 -17.53 -14.39
C ASP A 13 -6.75 -16.88 -13.40
N MET A 14 -7.06 -16.91 -12.10
CA MET A 14 -6.18 -16.27 -11.13
C MET A 14 -5.06 -17.25 -10.77
N TYR A 15 -3.82 -16.76 -10.78
CA TYR A 15 -2.68 -17.46 -10.20
C TYR A 15 -2.56 -17.00 -8.73
N PRO A 16 -3.25 -17.66 -7.77
CA PRO A 16 -3.43 -17.13 -6.42
C PRO A 16 -2.09 -16.94 -5.71
N ASP A 17 -1.09 -17.79 -5.99
CA ASP A 17 0.23 -17.69 -5.39
C ASP A 17 1.05 -16.52 -5.94
N ALA A 18 0.98 -16.29 -7.26
CA ALA A 18 1.63 -15.14 -7.89
C ALA A 18 0.97 -13.83 -7.44
N ALA A 19 -0.35 -13.81 -7.35
CA ALA A 19 -1.11 -12.67 -6.83
C ALA A 19 -0.79 -12.41 -5.35
N ALA A 20 -0.76 -13.45 -4.51
CA ALA A 20 -0.37 -13.34 -3.11
C ALA A 20 1.06 -12.81 -2.95
N ALA A 21 2.00 -13.30 -3.76
CA ALA A 21 3.38 -12.83 -3.76
C ALA A 21 3.47 -11.34 -4.16
N ALA A 22 2.72 -10.91 -5.16
CA ALA A 22 2.66 -9.52 -5.58
C ALA A 22 2.06 -8.61 -4.48
N VAL A 23 0.98 -9.05 -3.83
CA VAL A 23 0.36 -8.33 -2.71
C VAL A 23 1.32 -8.24 -1.51
N ALA A 24 2.05 -9.31 -1.21
CA ALA A 24 3.06 -9.33 -0.16
C ALA A 24 4.24 -8.37 -0.47
N ALA A 25 4.71 -8.35 -1.72
CA ALA A 25 5.74 -7.41 -2.16
C ALA A 25 5.28 -5.95 -2.07
N LEU A 26 4.01 -5.68 -2.41
CA LEU A 26 3.40 -4.36 -2.24
C LEU A 26 3.34 -3.96 -0.76
N ALA A 27 2.93 -4.87 0.12
CA ALA A 27 2.90 -4.64 1.56
C ALA A 27 4.29 -4.34 2.14
N ALA A 28 5.31 -5.10 1.73
CA ALA A 28 6.70 -4.86 2.14
C ALA A 28 7.21 -3.49 1.67
N THR A 29 6.90 -3.13 0.41
CA THR A 29 7.25 -1.81 -0.14
C THR A 29 6.55 -0.69 0.61
N ALA A 30 5.28 -0.86 0.97
CA ALA A 30 4.51 0.10 1.76
C ALA A 30 5.13 0.32 3.15
N ALA A 31 5.53 -0.76 3.83
CA ALA A 31 6.18 -0.70 5.12
C ALA A 31 7.52 0.05 5.06
N ASN A 32 8.35 -0.26 4.05
CA ASN A 32 9.61 0.43 3.82
C ASN A 32 9.41 1.92 3.52
N PHE A 33 8.44 2.25 2.66
CA PHE A 33 8.07 3.63 2.38
C PHE A 33 7.64 4.37 3.65
N ARG A 34 6.76 3.77 4.47
CA ARG A 34 6.26 4.38 5.70
C ARG A 34 7.38 4.62 6.71
N GLN A 35 8.31 3.67 6.87
CA GLN A 35 9.48 3.84 7.74
C GLN A 35 10.39 4.98 7.26
N ALA A 36 10.72 5.02 5.96
CA ALA A 36 11.53 6.07 5.39
C ALA A 36 10.85 7.44 5.52
N TRP A 37 9.54 7.50 5.25
CA TRP A 37 8.75 8.71 5.37
C TRP A 37 8.72 9.25 6.80
N LEU A 38 8.49 8.40 7.80
CA LEU A 38 8.50 8.82 9.22
C LEU A 38 9.88 9.35 9.65
N ALA A 39 10.97 8.78 9.14
CA ALA A 39 12.32 9.26 9.42
C ALA A 39 12.56 10.66 8.85
N GLU A 40 12.10 10.93 7.62
CA GLU A 40 12.21 12.25 7.01
C GLU A 40 11.24 13.27 7.63
N LEU A 41 10.02 12.86 7.97
CA LEU A 41 9.04 13.70 8.65
C LEU A 41 9.58 14.25 9.99
N GLY A 42 10.30 13.42 10.75
CA GLY A 42 10.97 13.85 11.97
C GLY A 42 11.96 14.99 11.74
N LYS A 43 12.72 14.95 10.63
CA LYS A 43 13.65 16.03 10.25
C LYS A 43 12.90 17.28 9.79
N ILE A 44 11.85 17.10 8.99
CA ILE A 44 11.01 18.19 8.47
C ILE A 44 10.35 18.97 9.60
N ASN A 45 9.77 18.28 10.59
CA ASN A 45 9.17 18.92 11.76
C ASN A 45 10.22 19.64 12.63
N GLY A 46 11.47 19.16 12.63
CA GLY A 46 12.58 19.84 13.29
C GLY A 46 12.95 21.17 12.65
N LEU A 47 12.75 21.35 11.34
CA LEU A 47 13.14 22.55 10.59
C LEU A 47 12.27 23.78 10.92
N ASP A 48 11.00 23.61 11.27
CA ASP A 48 10.14 24.73 11.68
C ASP A 48 10.72 25.45 12.92
N SER A 49 11.28 24.68 13.86
CA SER A 49 11.96 25.22 15.03
C SER A 49 13.29 25.92 14.71
N GLN A 50 13.86 25.70 13.52
CA GLN A 50 15.16 26.23 13.09
C GLN A 50 15.05 27.50 12.22
N LEU A 51 13.87 27.83 11.70
CA LEU A 51 13.66 29.02 10.85
C LEU A 51 13.84 30.36 11.62
N GLY A 52 13.89 30.32 12.95
CA GLY A 52 14.19 31.47 13.81
C GLY A 52 13.08 32.54 13.83
N LYS A 53 13.14 33.45 14.82
CA LYS A 53 12.11 34.51 15.01
C LYS A 53 12.48 35.87 14.38
N GLY A 54 13.53 35.91 13.57
CA GLY A 54 13.97 37.11 12.85
C GLY A 54 12.99 37.49 11.71
N PRO A 55 13.12 38.69 11.11
CA PRO A 55 12.21 39.17 10.08
C PRO A 55 12.05 38.18 8.90
N MET A 56 13.18 37.66 8.39
CA MET A 56 13.18 36.66 7.32
C MET A 56 12.46 35.35 7.72
N GLY A 57 12.67 34.88 8.95
CA GLY A 57 12.01 33.67 9.46
C GLY A 57 10.50 33.85 9.58
N ARG A 58 10.03 35.04 10.02
CA ARG A 58 8.59 35.34 10.11
C ARG A 58 7.90 35.37 8.75
N ASP A 59 8.58 35.88 7.72
CA ASP A 59 8.02 35.98 6.37
C ASP A 59 8.05 34.64 5.62
N PHE A 60 9.10 33.84 5.84
CA PHE A 60 9.30 32.57 5.13
C PHE A 60 8.57 31.38 5.79
N ALA A 61 8.54 31.30 7.12
CA ALA A 61 7.97 30.16 7.84
C ALA A 61 6.52 29.82 7.45
N PRO A 62 5.60 30.79 7.25
CA PRO A 62 4.25 30.47 6.82
C PRO A 62 4.19 29.76 5.46
N GLN A 63 5.03 30.17 4.51
CA GLN A 63 5.08 29.57 3.16
C GLN A 63 5.68 28.18 3.22
N TYR A 64 6.81 28.03 3.92
CA TYR A 64 7.44 26.75 4.15
C TYR A 64 6.48 25.76 4.83
N ASN A 65 5.84 26.17 5.93
CA ASN A 65 4.92 25.30 6.69
C ASN A 65 3.68 24.91 5.88
N ASN A 66 3.20 25.75 4.97
CA ASN A 66 2.09 25.37 4.09
C ASN A 66 2.51 24.30 3.08
N VAL A 67 3.66 24.46 2.43
CA VAL A 67 4.21 23.46 1.50
C VAL A 67 4.49 22.15 2.21
N ILE A 68 5.11 22.20 3.39
CA ILE A 68 5.37 21.00 4.20
C ILE A 68 4.06 20.28 4.53
N ARG A 69 3.03 21.00 5.00
CA ARG A 69 1.73 20.38 5.31
C ARG A 69 1.15 19.63 4.11
N GLN A 70 1.20 20.23 2.92
CA GLN A 70 0.70 19.59 1.69
C GLN A 70 1.49 18.32 1.34
N ILE A 71 2.82 18.34 1.52
CA ILE A 71 3.67 17.16 1.32
C ILE A 71 3.30 16.07 2.32
N VAL A 72 3.11 16.42 3.59
CA VAL A 72 2.73 15.46 4.63
C VAL A 72 1.40 14.80 4.32
N GLU A 73 0.38 15.60 4.03
CA GLU A 73 -0.95 15.12 3.67
C GLU A 73 -0.91 14.18 2.45
N ALA A 74 -0.14 14.54 1.42
CA ALA A 74 -0.03 13.73 0.20
C ALA A 74 0.65 12.38 0.44
N LEU A 75 1.72 12.34 1.24
CA LEU A 75 2.49 11.12 1.50
C LEU A 75 1.77 10.19 2.49
N ASP A 76 1.06 10.76 3.48
CA ASP A 76 0.20 9.99 4.37
C ASP A 76 -0.97 9.36 3.60
N GLU A 77 -1.59 10.12 2.69
CA GLU A 77 -2.65 9.63 1.82
C GLU A 77 -2.17 8.53 0.87
N LEU A 78 -0.96 8.66 0.32
CA LEU A 78 -0.35 7.62 -0.49
C LEU A 78 -0.17 6.33 0.31
N GLY A 79 0.34 6.42 1.54
CA GLY A 79 0.49 5.28 2.44
C GLY A 79 -0.84 4.56 2.68
N ARG A 80 -1.88 5.30 3.04
CA ARG A 80 -3.23 4.76 3.26
C ARG A 80 -3.79 4.03 2.04
N ARG A 81 -3.66 4.62 0.85
CA ARG A 81 -4.12 4.01 -0.42
C ARG A 81 -3.39 2.70 -0.74
N ILE A 82 -2.12 2.58 -0.38
CA ILE A 82 -1.37 1.34 -0.57
C ILE A 82 -1.87 0.27 0.41
N GLU A 83 -2.11 0.61 1.67
CA GLU A 83 -2.68 -0.30 2.68
C GLU A 83 -4.07 -0.82 2.27
N GLU A 84 -4.93 0.05 1.74
CA GLU A 84 -6.25 -0.34 1.21
C GLU A 84 -6.11 -1.33 0.04
N ARG A 85 -5.19 -1.07 -0.90
CA ARG A 85 -4.94 -1.97 -2.03
C ARG A 85 -4.41 -3.33 -1.59
N VAL A 86 -3.52 -3.37 -0.60
CA VAL A 86 -3.04 -4.63 0.00
C VAL A 86 -4.20 -5.39 0.62
N THR A 87 -5.07 -4.70 1.35
CA THR A 87 -6.26 -5.30 1.98
C THR A 87 -7.19 -5.91 0.93
N PHE A 88 -7.52 -5.17 -0.13
CA PHE A 88 -8.37 -5.68 -1.21
C PHE A 88 -7.70 -6.82 -1.97
N GLY A 89 -6.39 -6.76 -2.20
CA GLY A 89 -5.64 -7.84 -2.84
C GLY A 89 -5.68 -9.14 -2.02
N ASN A 90 -5.46 -9.05 -0.70
CA ASN A 90 -5.57 -10.21 0.19
C ASN A 90 -6.98 -10.80 0.20
N PHE A 91 -8.00 -9.94 0.24
CA PHE A 91 -9.40 -10.37 0.19
C PHE A 91 -9.70 -11.12 -1.12
N ALA A 92 -9.29 -10.57 -2.27
CA ALA A 92 -9.50 -11.20 -3.57
C ALA A 92 -8.83 -12.57 -3.69
N VAL A 93 -7.57 -12.71 -3.21
CA VAL A 93 -6.86 -14.00 -3.18
C VAL A 93 -7.60 -15.01 -2.30
N ALA A 94 -8.11 -14.60 -1.14
CA ALA A 94 -8.83 -15.47 -0.23
C ALA A 94 -10.17 -15.95 -0.81
N GLU A 95 -10.96 -15.04 -1.40
CA GLU A 95 -12.23 -15.38 -2.05
C GLU A 95 -12.02 -16.32 -3.24
N TYR A 96 -10.95 -16.11 -4.03
CA TYR A 96 -10.61 -17.01 -5.12
C TYR A 96 -10.32 -18.43 -4.62
N ARG A 97 -9.44 -18.58 -3.62
CA ARG A 97 -9.10 -19.91 -3.07
C ARG A 97 -10.32 -20.62 -2.51
N LYS A 98 -11.19 -19.89 -1.81
CA LYS A 98 -12.44 -20.43 -1.31
C LYS A 98 -13.35 -20.95 -2.44
N ALA A 99 -13.48 -20.19 -3.54
CA ALA A 99 -14.27 -20.63 -4.68
C ALA A 99 -13.68 -21.88 -5.37
N ASP A 100 -12.35 -21.98 -5.41
CA ASP A 100 -11.63 -23.16 -5.93
C ASP A 100 -11.88 -24.39 -5.05
N ASP A 101 -11.72 -24.26 -3.73
CA ASP A 101 -12.00 -25.32 -2.76
C ASP A 101 -13.47 -25.81 -2.82
N ASP A 102 -14.43 -24.87 -2.90
CA ASP A 102 -15.86 -25.18 -3.00
C ASP A 102 -16.20 -25.94 -4.29
N ASN A 103 -15.50 -25.64 -5.40
CA ASN A 103 -15.67 -26.36 -6.66
C ASN A 103 -15.01 -27.74 -6.63
N ALA A 104 -13.81 -27.86 -6.08
CA ALA A 104 -13.13 -29.16 -5.92
C ALA A 104 -13.99 -30.16 -5.13
N GLN A 105 -14.58 -29.71 -4.02
CA GLN A 105 -15.49 -30.54 -3.20
C GLN A 105 -16.75 -31.01 -3.96
N ARG A 106 -17.25 -30.21 -4.91
CA ARG A 106 -18.40 -30.62 -5.75
C ARG A 106 -18.03 -31.72 -6.72
N PHE A 107 -16.82 -31.70 -7.29
CA PHE A 107 -16.36 -32.75 -8.21
C PHE A 107 -16.04 -34.07 -7.51
N ASP A 108 -15.49 -34.05 -6.30
CA ASP A 108 -15.23 -35.26 -5.51
C ASP A 108 -16.51 -35.97 -5.02
N SER A 109 -17.66 -35.29 -5.10
CA SER A 109 -18.97 -35.79 -4.65
C SER A 109 -19.84 -36.40 -5.77
N VAL A 110 -19.33 -36.48 -7.01
CA VAL A 110 -20.00 -37.05 -8.20
C VAL A 110 -19.31 -38.34 -8.64
#